data_AF-A0A4R2LJR4-F1
#
_entry.id   AF-A0A4R2LJR4-F1
#
_cell.length_a   1.000
_cell.length_b   1.000
_cell.length_c   1.000
_cell.angle_alpha   90.00
_cell.angle_beta   90.00
_cell.angle_gamma   90.00
#
_symmetry.space_group_name_H-M   'P 1'
#
loop_
_entity.id
_entity.type
_entity.pdbx_description
1 polymer ?
#
loop_
_entity_poly.entity_id
_entity_poly.type
_entity_poly.pdbx_seq_one_letter_code
_entity_poly.pdbx_strand_id
1 'polypeptide(L)' 'MFQDKYVFAQLASFMNRSKFNRIVTKYDGDNVKHFTCWNQLLALMFGQLSNRESLRDLIVALEAHHSKCYHLGMGKNH' A
#
# COMPACT_ATOMS: atom_id res chain seq x y z
N MET A 1 -10.51 -23.05 -4.32
CA MET A 1 -10.21 -22.37 -5.59
C MET A 1 -9.72 -20.96 -5.22
N PHE A 2 -8.43 -20.66 -5.37
CA PHE A 2 -7.87 -19.35 -5.01
C PHE A 2 -8.17 -18.36 -6.14
N GLN A 3 -9.31 -17.67 -6.04
CA GLN A 3 -9.74 -16.69 -7.02
C GLN A 3 -9.09 -15.33 -6.70
N ASP A 4 -8.04 -15.01 -7.47
CA ASP A 4 -7.59 -13.68 -7.90
C ASP A 4 -7.24 -12.61 -6.84
N LYS A 5 -6.19 -12.85 -6.03
CA LYS A 5 -5.44 -11.76 -5.40
C LYS A 5 -4.16 -11.48 -6.18
N TYR A 6 -3.94 -10.21 -6.57
CA TYR A 6 -2.69 -9.75 -7.18
C TYR A 6 -1.47 -10.25 -6.40
N VAL A 7 -0.38 -10.59 -7.09
CA VAL A 7 0.87 -11.07 -6.45
C VAL A 7 1.32 -10.12 -5.34
N PHE A 8 1.20 -8.82 -5.55
CA PHE A 8 1.50 -7.80 -4.54
C PHE A 8 0.64 -7.95 -3.26
N ALA A 9 -0.65 -8.24 -3.38
CA ALA A 9 -1.53 -8.45 -2.22
C ALA A 9 -1.16 -9.73 -1.45
N GLN A 10 -0.63 -10.74 -2.13
CA GLN A 10 -0.10 -11.94 -1.48
C GLN A 10 1.19 -11.62 -0.72
N LEU A 11 2.10 -10.85 -1.33
CA LEU A 11 3.32 -10.39 -0.66
C LEU A 11 3.02 -9.52 0.57
N ALA A 12 2.08 -8.58 0.44
CA ALA A 12 1.65 -7.73 1.55
C ALA A 12 1.02 -8.53 2.70
N SER A 13 0.43 -9.71 2.42
CA SER A 13 -0.19 -10.55 3.45
C SER A 13 0.79 -11.17 4.44
N PHE A 14 2.08 -11.28 4.08
CA PHE A 14 3.13 -11.75 5.00
C PHE A 14 3.47 -10.71 6.07
N MET A 15 3.05 -9.46 5.91
CA MET A 15 3.30 -8.42 6.90
C MET A 15 2.31 -8.49 8.06
N ASN A 16 2.82 -8.33 9.28
CA ASN A 16 1.99 -8.30 10.47
C ASN A 16 1.34 -6.92 10.66
N ARG A 17 0.08 -6.78 10.21
CA ARG A 17 -0.67 -5.52 10.30
C ARG A 17 -0.82 -5.02 11.74
N SER A 18 -1.03 -5.91 12.71
CA SER A 18 -1.20 -5.52 14.10
C SER A 18 0.08 -4.93 14.72
N LYS A 19 1.24 -5.52 14.42
CA LYS A 19 2.53 -4.98 14.85
C LYS A 19 2.79 -3.62 14.20
N PHE A 20 2.50 -3.49 12.90
CA PHE A 20 2.63 -2.21 12.21
C PHE A 20 1.75 -1.13 12.83
N ASN A 21 0.46 -1.42 13.07
CA ASN A 21 -0.45 -0.46 13.69
C ASN A 21 0.02 -0.02 15.08
N ARG A 22 0.62 -0.92 15.88
CA ARG A 22 1.22 -0.54 17.18
C ARG A 22 2.36 0.47 17.03
N ILE A 23 3.18 0.35 15.98
CA ILE A 23 4.25 1.30 15.67
C ILE A 23 3.64 2.64 15.27
N VAL A 24 2.67 2.63 14.35
CA VAL A 24 1.99 3.86 13.91
C VAL A 24 1.36 4.59 15.09
N THR A 25 0.64 3.89 15.97
CA THR A 25 0.06 4.49 17.19
C THR A 25 1.14 5.02 18.14
N LYS A 26 2.25 4.29 18.33
CA LYS A 26 3.34 4.73 19.22
C LYS A 26 3.95 6.05 18.78
N TYR A 27 4.01 6.30 17.48
CA TYR A 27 4.63 7.49 16.90
C TYR A 27 3.63 8.50 16.34
N ASP A 28 2.33 8.32 16.60
CA ASP A 28 1.26 9.16 16.08
C ASP A 28 1.37 9.38 14.55
N GLY A 29 1.59 8.30 13.79
CA GLY A 29 1.95 8.39 12.37
C GLY A 29 0.79 8.70 11.42
N ASP A 30 -0.44 8.28 11.77
CA ASP A 30 -1.64 8.44 10.93
C ASP A 30 -2.28 9.84 11.08
N ASN A 31 -1.48 10.89 10.86
CA ASN A 31 -1.91 12.29 11.00
C ASN A 31 -2.55 12.88 9.74
N VAL A 32 -2.64 12.11 8.65
CA VAL A 32 -3.20 12.55 7.37
C VAL A 32 -4.57 11.91 7.16
N LYS A 33 -5.59 12.72 6.83
CA LYS A 33 -6.98 12.26 6.62
C LYS A 33 -7.13 11.21 5.52
N HIS A 34 -6.34 11.35 4.47
CA HIS A 34 -6.40 10.54 3.26
C HIS A 34 -4.98 10.08 3.00
N PHE A 35 -4.73 8.75 2.98
CA PHE A 35 -3.40 8.11 2.88
C PHE A 35 -2.68 7.77 4.19
N THR A 36 -3.24 6.78 4.90
CA THR A 36 -2.65 6.17 6.11
C THR A 36 -1.21 5.69 5.89
N CYS A 37 -0.42 5.60 6.95
CA CYS A 37 0.92 5.01 6.98
C CYS A 37 0.94 3.58 6.40
N TRP A 38 -0.15 2.83 6.51
CA TRP A 38 -0.25 1.53 5.86
C TRP A 38 -0.29 1.66 4.34
N ASN A 39 -1.10 2.59 3.81
CA ASN A 39 -1.16 2.83 2.37
C ASN A 39 0.19 3.39 1.87
N GLN A 40 0.87 4.23 2.68
CA GLN A 40 2.23 4.70 2.39
C GLN A 40 3.23 3.54 2.28
N LEU A 41 3.23 2.62 3.25
CA LEU A 41 4.08 1.43 3.23
C LEU A 41 3.85 0.61 1.95
N LEU A 42 2.59 0.33 1.64
CA LEU A 42 2.24 -0.44 0.44
C LEU A 42 2.67 0.27 -0.84
N ALA A 43 2.48 1.60 -0.94
CA ALA A 43 2.90 2.36 -2.10
C ALA A 43 4.41 2.30 -2.31
N LEU A 44 5.19 2.49 -1.24
CA LEU A 44 6.65 2.41 -1.29
C LEU A 44 7.13 1.00 -1.66
N MET A 45 6.55 -0.04 -1.06
CA MET A 45 6.86 -1.43 -1.42
C MET A 45 6.55 -1.74 -2.88
N PHE A 46 5.41 -1.25 -3.38
CA PHE A 46 5.04 -1.42 -4.79
C PHE A 46 6.07 -0.74 -5.71
N GLY A 47 6.54 0.46 -5.36
CA GLY A 47 7.58 1.16 -6.09
C GLY A 47 8.88 0.37 -6.16
N GLN A 48 9.35 -0.15 -5.02
CA GLN A 48 10.56 -0.96 -4.95
C GLN A 48 10.44 -2.26 -5.78
N LEU A 49 9.34 -2.99 -5.62
CA LEU A 49 9.14 -4.28 -6.29
C LEU A 49 8.86 -4.14 -7.79
N SER A 50 8.35 -2.99 -8.24
CA SER A 50 8.09 -2.72 -9.66
C SER A 50 9.17 -1.88 -10.32
N ASN A 51 10.32 -1.71 -9.65
CA ASN A 51 11.50 -0.97 -10.11
C ASN A 51 11.16 0.45 -10.60
N ARG A 52 10.35 1.19 -9.83
CA ARG A 52 10.03 2.60 -10.14
C ARG A 52 11.21 3.48 -9.75
N GLU A 53 11.67 4.29 -10.70
CA GLU A 53 12.86 5.13 -10.54
C GLU A 53 12.58 6.43 -9.78
N SER A 54 11.31 6.85 -9.71
CA SER A 54 10.91 8.07 -8.99
C SER A 54 9.54 7.95 -8.31
N LEU A 55 9.31 8.84 -7.34
CA LEU A 55 7.98 9.00 -6.73
C LEU A 55 6.92 9.41 -7.75
N ARG A 56 7.30 10.18 -8.79
CA ARG A 56 6.40 10.57 -9.86
C ARG A 56 5.97 9.35 -10.68
N ASP A 57 6.91 8.50 -11.06
CA ASP A 57 6.62 7.27 -11.82
C ASP A 57 5.77 6.30 -11.00
N LEU A 58 6.02 6.23 -9.69
CA LEU A 58 5.20 5.47 -8.75
C LEU A 58 3.76 5.99 -8.71
N ILE A 59 3.56 7.31 -8.58
CA ILE A 59 2.22 7.91 -8.53
C ILE A 59 1.47 7.64 -9.84
N VAL A 60 2.11 7.87 -10.99
CA VAL A 60 1.51 7.60 -12.31
C VAL A 60 1.10 6.13 -12.44
N ALA A 61 1.95 5.19 -12.00
CA ALA A 61 1.62 3.77 -12.01
C ALA A 61 0.46 3.41 -11.06
N LEU A 62 0.39 4.01 -9.87
CA LEU A 62 -0.69 3.79 -8.91
C LEU A 62 -2.02 4.40 -9.39
N GLU A 63 -1.97 5.59 -10.01
CA GLU A 63 -3.14 6.27 -10.58
C GLU A 63 -3.71 5.50 -11.78
N ALA A 64 -2.84 5.02 -12.68
CA ALA A 64 -3.25 4.14 -13.79
C ALA A 64 -3.91 2.83 -13.31
N HIS A 65 -3.64 2.44 -12.06
CA HIS A 65 -4.23 1.27 -11.41
C HIS A 65 -5.21 1.63 -10.29
N HIS A 66 -5.72 2.86 -10.22
CA HIS A 66 -6.56 3.34 -9.11
C HIS A 66 -7.79 2.47 -8.86
N SER A 67 -8.44 1.97 -9.92
CA SER A 67 -9.57 1.02 -9.83
C SER A 67 -9.18 -0.36 -9.26
N LYS A 68 -7.89 -0.70 -9.31
CA LYS A 68 -7.29 -1.95 -8.84
C LYS A 68 -6.58 -1.80 -7.48
N CYS A 69 -6.25 -0.59 -7.03
CA CYS A 69 -5.59 -0.34 -5.74
C CYS A 69 -6.33 -0.94 -4.54
N TYR A 70 -7.67 -0.97 -4.57
CA TYR A 70 -8.47 -1.66 -3.55
C TYR A 70 -8.16 -3.16 -3.47
N HIS A 71 -7.89 -3.79 -4.62
CA HIS A 71 -7.52 -5.20 -4.72
C HIS A 71 -6.03 -5.45 -4.45
N LEU A 72 -5.20 -4.38 -4.39
CA LEU A 72 -3.80 -4.41 -3.98
C LEU A 72 -3.62 -4.30 -2.46
N GLY A 73 -4.72 -4.21 -1.70
CA GLY A 73 -4.69 -4.06 -0.24
C GLY A 73 -4.49 -2.63 0.26
N MET A 74 -4.45 -1.65 -0.65
CA MET A 74 -4.50 -0.22 -0.32
C MET A 74 -5.96 0.16 -0.12
N GLY A 75 -6.31 0.68 1.07
CA GLY A 75 -7.69 1.08 1.38
C GLY A 75 -8.16 2.23 0.48
N LYS A 76 -9.48 2.49 0.44
CA LYS A 76 -10.03 3.63 -0.31
C LYS A 76 -9.39 4.94 0.18
N ASN A 77 -8.82 5.71 -0.75
CA ASN A 77 -8.60 7.14 -0.56
C ASN A 77 -9.92 7.82 -0.94
N HIS A 78 -10.80 8.08 0.03
CA HIS A 78 -11.91 9.03 -0.11
C HIS A 78 -11.57 10.24 0.73
#